data_AF-A0AA94ET20-F1
#
_entry.id   AF-A0AA94ET20-F1
#
_cell.length_a   1.000
_cell.length_b   1.000
_cell.length_c   1.000
_cell.angle_alpha   90.00
_cell.angle_beta   90.00
_cell.angle_gamma   90.00
#
_symmetry.space_group_name_H-M   'P 1'
#
loop_
_entity.id
_entity.type
_entity.pdbx_description
1 polymer ?
#
loop_
_entity_poly.entity_id
_entity_poly.type
_entity_poly.pdbx_seq_one_letter_code
_entity_poly.pdbx_strand_id
1 'polypeptide(L)'
;MKLNKRPLVLILSFFLITTSTLASTNPSSNTEQKEPFGIILYNQLKIDRAILELEREATDGNTESQYYLGEALRKKNRYMTPEAQHWYESAAEKNNIYAIIQLARAKNDLCAKIGNCPPSKKTPAEWFELANKLVLPKAQNGDPESLYLMYEITLNREWLEKSANAGYPTAQYWMAVSERQGEGFFLIPGKREASVKKWLLLSSEGGYPKAMMDYLQILFEEGDVVGLRHWLETAAATGDQAAISNYGAYIAHTPDKIGYPLDLVKGYALFTLLKELEDSGGIGRYVERKSEEIREKMTSEQIEKSLEVAKDWKATHPPLSFFPDKLGR
;
A
#
# COMPACT_ATOMS: atom_id res chain seq x y z
N MET A 1 -78.13 -26.23 32.93
CA MET A 1 -77.44 -26.11 31.63
C MET A 1 -77.72 -24.73 31.04
N LYS A 2 -76.83 -23.76 31.27
CA LYS A 2 -76.87 -22.42 30.67
C LYS A 2 -75.57 -22.24 29.89
N LEU A 3 -75.68 -22.19 28.57
CA LEU A 3 -74.58 -21.98 27.63
C LEU A 3 -74.09 -20.53 27.73
N ASN A 4 -72.81 -20.38 28.06
CA ASN A 4 -72.15 -19.09 28.23
C ASN A 4 -71.58 -18.63 26.88
N LYS A 5 -72.04 -17.47 26.40
CA LYS A 5 -71.55 -16.82 25.17
C LYS A 5 -70.19 -16.17 25.46
N ARG A 6 -69.17 -16.45 24.65
CA ARG A 6 -67.93 -15.65 24.57
C ARG A 6 -67.92 -14.86 23.26
N PRO A 7 -67.49 -13.58 23.26
CA PRO A 7 -67.43 -12.77 22.05
C PRO A 7 -66.21 -13.12 21.19
N LEU A 8 -66.39 -13.10 19.88
CA LEU A 8 -65.37 -13.30 18.85
C LEU A 8 -64.55 -12.01 18.71
N VAL A 9 -63.27 -12.02 19.12
CA VAL A 9 -62.33 -10.92 18.89
C VAL A 9 -61.64 -11.15 17.55
N LEU A 10 -61.88 -10.26 16.58
CA LEU A 10 -61.15 -10.21 15.31
C LEU A 10 -59.73 -9.68 15.59
N ILE A 11 -58.71 -10.52 15.43
CA ILE A 11 -57.31 -10.10 15.46
C ILE A 11 -56.90 -9.76 14.02
N LEU A 12 -56.67 -8.48 13.75
CA LEU A 12 -56.12 -7.98 12.50
C LEU A 12 -54.60 -8.23 12.49
N SER A 13 -54.14 -9.24 11.76
CA SER A 13 -52.71 -9.56 11.62
C SER A 13 -52.03 -8.55 10.69
N PHE A 14 -51.30 -7.60 11.24
CA PHE A 14 -50.40 -6.71 10.49
C PHE A 14 -49.17 -7.52 10.03
N PHE A 15 -49.10 -7.87 8.75
CA PHE A 15 -47.88 -8.42 8.14
C PHE A 15 -46.87 -7.27 7.96
N LEU A 16 -45.90 -7.18 8.88
CA LEU A 16 -44.70 -6.37 8.71
C LEU A 16 -43.81 -7.05 7.67
N ILE A 17 -43.83 -6.55 6.43
CA ILE A 17 -42.86 -6.91 5.39
C ILE A 17 -41.54 -6.22 5.77
N THR A 18 -40.67 -6.94 6.47
CA THR A 18 -39.28 -6.52 6.65
C THR A 18 -38.53 -6.77 5.34
N THR A 19 -38.32 -5.73 4.55
CA THR A 19 -37.39 -5.77 3.43
C THR A 19 -35.97 -5.85 3.99
N SER A 20 -35.44 -7.06 4.12
CA SER A 20 -34.01 -7.27 4.33
C SER A 20 -33.26 -6.75 3.10
N THR A 21 -32.64 -5.59 3.21
CA THR A 21 -31.65 -5.14 2.24
C THR A 21 -30.48 -6.13 2.27
N LEU A 22 -30.43 -7.02 1.28
CA LEU A 22 -29.22 -7.78 0.97
C LEU A 22 -28.14 -6.75 0.63
N ALA A 23 -27.20 -6.54 1.55
CA ALA A 23 -25.95 -5.89 1.24
C ALA A 23 -25.29 -6.71 0.14
N SER A 24 -25.26 -6.18 -1.09
CA SER A 24 -24.49 -6.75 -2.19
C SER A 24 -23.01 -6.55 -1.90
N THR A 25 -22.43 -7.42 -1.10
CA THR A 25 -20.98 -7.62 -1.08
C THR A 25 -20.62 -8.22 -2.42
N ASN A 26 -20.08 -7.42 -3.33
CA ASN A 26 -19.34 -7.96 -4.47
C ASN A 26 -18.14 -8.71 -3.88
N PRO A 27 -18.03 -10.04 -4.06
CA PRO A 27 -16.76 -10.70 -3.84
C PRO A 27 -15.91 -10.32 -5.05
N SER A 28 -15.04 -9.32 -4.90
CA SER A 28 -13.84 -9.26 -5.73
C SER A 28 -13.20 -10.63 -5.62
N SER A 29 -13.07 -11.30 -6.76
CA SER A 29 -12.52 -12.64 -6.91
C SER A 29 -11.04 -12.65 -6.50
N ASN A 30 -10.77 -12.66 -5.20
CA ASN A 30 -9.48 -13.03 -4.64
C ASN A 30 -9.40 -14.56 -4.67
N THR A 31 -9.15 -15.13 -5.84
CA THR A 31 -8.16 -16.21 -5.85
C THR A 31 -6.89 -15.59 -5.28
N GLU A 32 -6.43 -16.07 -4.12
CA GLU A 32 -5.14 -15.69 -3.52
C GLU A 32 -4.01 -16.08 -4.49
N GLN A 33 -3.85 -15.31 -5.56
CA GLN A 33 -2.73 -15.43 -6.46
C GLN A 33 -1.56 -14.82 -5.70
N LYS A 34 -0.74 -15.70 -5.12
CA LYS A 34 0.47 -15.32 -4.40
C LYS A 34 1.27 -14.33 -5.26
N GLU A 35 1.63 -13.19 -4.68
CA GLU A 35 2.41 -12.17 -5.38
C GLU A 35 3.67 -12.80 -6.00
N PRO A 36 3.96 -12.54 -7.29
CA PRO A 36 5.16 -13.02 -7.95
C PRO A 36 6.42 -12.69 -7.15
N PHE A 37 7.37 -13.62 -7.10
CA PHE A 37 8.55 -13.48 -6.27
C PHE A 37 9.44 -12.32 -6.73
N GLY A 38 9.47 -12.06 -8.03
CA GLY A 38 10.17 -10.91 -8.60
C GLY A 38 9.63 -9.57 -8.08
N ILE A 39 8.31 -9.47 -7.89
CA ILE A 39 7.65 -8.26 -7.35
C ILE A 39 7.95 -8.09 -5.87
N ILE A 40 7.97 -9.18 -5.09
CA ILE A 40 8.41 -9.16 -3.68
C ILE A 40 9.84 -8.60 -3.58
N LEU A 41 10.77 -9.08 -4.42
CA LEU A 41 12.15 -8.58 -4.45
C LEU A 41 12.22 -7.11 -4.85
N TYR A 42 11.40 -6.66 -5.80
CA TYR A 42 11.30 -5.26 -6.19
C TYR A 42 10.82 -4.38 -5.02
N ASN A 43 9.78 -4.82 -4.32
CA ASN A 43 9.22 -4.13 -3.14
C ASN A 43 10.22 -4.11 -1.97
N GLN A 44 11.12 -5.09 -1.89
CA GLN A 44 12.26 -5.13 -0.96
C GLN A 44 13.46 -4.27 -1.42
N LEU A 45 13.36 -3.59 -2.57
CA LEU A 45 14.45 -2.82 -3.19
C LEU A 45 15.69 -3.63 -3.58
N LYS A 46 15.57 -4.96 -3.72
CA LYS A 46 16.64 -5.85 -4.20
C LYS A 46 16.68 -5.86 -5.72
N ILE A 47 16.89 -4.69 -6.33
CA ILE A 47 16.63 -4.44 -7.76
C ILE A 47 17.37 -5.42 -8.69
N ASP A 48 18.63 -5.76 -8.43
CA ASP A 48 19.36 -6.70 -9.30
C ASP A 48 18.79 -8.12 -9.25
N ARG A 49 18.42 -8.61 -8.06
CA ARG A 49 17.77 -9.92 -7.92
C ARG A 49 16.35 -9.90 -8.47
N ALA A 50 15.64 -8.79 -8.29
CA ALA A 50 14.31 -8.59 -8.83
C ALA A 50 14.33 -8.69 -10.36
N ILE A 51 15.27 -8.03 -11.04
CA ILE A 51 15.39 -8.10 -12.51
C ILE A 51 15.54 -9.54 -13.00
N LEU A 52 16.43 -10.33 -12.39
CA LEU A 52 16.66 -11.73 -12.79
C LEU A 52 15.39 -12.58 -12.65
N GLU A 53 14.68 -12.43 -11.54
CA GLU A 53 13.46 -13.19 -11.28
C GLU A 53 12.29 -12.71 -12.15
N LEU A 54 12.10 -11.40 -12.26
CA LEU A 54 11.07 -10.78 -13.08
C LEU A 54 11.24 -11.14 -14.55
N GLU A 55 12.47 -11.25 -15.06
CA GLU A 55 12.73 -11.68 -16.45
C GLU A 55 12.23 -13.09 -16.73
N ARG A 56 12.44 -14.02 -15.79
CA ARG A 56 11.89 -15.37 -15.87
C ARG A 56 10.35 -15.34 -15.88
N GLU A 57 9.75 -14.70 -14.89
CA GLU A 57 8.29 -14.63 -14.74
C GLU A 57 7.62 -13.91 -15.94
N ALA A 58 8.25 -12.84 -16.45
CA ALA A 58 7.75 -12.06 -17.58
C ALA A 58 7.81 -12.82 -18.89
N THR A 59 8.86 -13.64 -19.08
CA THR A 59 9.02 -14.55 -20.24
C THR A 59 7.99 -15.68 -20.21
N ASP A 60 7.65 -16.17 -19.02
CA ASP A 60 6.56 -17.13 -18.80
C ASP A 60 5.17 -16.49 -18.99
N GLY A 61 5.11 -15.19 -19.28
CA GLY A 61 3.90 -14.48 -19.66
C GLY A 61 3.19 -13.76 -18.52
N ASN A 62 3.79 -13.64 -17.32
CA ASN A 62 3.21 -12.89 -16.21
C ASN A 62 3.17 -11.39 -16.50
N THR A 63 1.96 -10.84 -16.67
CA THR A 63 1.74 -9.43 -17.04
C THR A 63 2.21 -8.43 -15.97
N GLU A 64 2.02 -8.72 -14.68
CA GLU A 64 2.50 -7.83 -13.62
C GLU A 64 4.04 -7.87 -13.57
N SER A 65 4.66 -9.04 -13.70
CA SER A 65 6.13 -9.14 -13.75
C SER A 65 6.70 -8.43 -14.99
N GLN A 66 6.01 -8.44 -16.13
CA GLN A 66 6.38 -7.62 -17.30
C GLN A 66 6.40 -6.12 -16.94
N TYR A 67 5.37 -5.62 -16.26
CA TYR A 67 5.34 -4.22 -15.81
C TYR A 67 6.47 -3.91 -14.82
N TYR A 68 6.63 -4.72 -13.77
CA TYR A 68 7.64 -4.49 -12.74
C TYR A 68 9.06 -4.68 -13.25
N LEU A 69 9.29 -5.50 -14.29
CA LEU A 69 10.59 -5.59 -14.96
C LEU A 69 10.93 -4.26 -15.66
N GLY A 70 9.95 -3.67 -16.34
CA GLY A 70 10.07 -2.31 -16.88
C GLY A 70 10.45 -1.28 -15.81
N GLU A 71 9.78 -1.30 -14.65
CA GLU A 71 10.07 -0.38 -13.54
C GLU A 71 11.46 -0.64 -12.93
N ALA A 72 11.84 -1.90 -12.74
CA ALA A 72 13.16 -2.27 -12.20
C ALA A 72 14.30 -1.82 -13.13
N LEU A 73 14.16 -2.06 -14.44
CA LEU A 73 15.13 -1.62 -15.45
C LEU A 73 15.21 -0.10 -15.55
N ARG A 74 14.05 0.59 -15.57
CA ARG A 74 14.00 2.06 -15.59
C ARG A 74 14.64 2.65 -14.33
N LYS A 75 14.37 2.09 -13.16
CA LYS A 75 14.93 2.53 -11.87
C LYS A 75 16.44 2.32 -11.78
N LYS A 76 16.94 1.17 -12.25
CA LYS A 76 18.38 0.86 -12.30
C LYS A 76 19.13 1.84 -13.20
N ASN A 77 18.58 2.14 -14.36
CA ASN A 77 19.23 3.01 -15.36
C ASN A 77 18.93 4.50 -15.16
N ARG A 78 17.85 4.84 -14.43
CA ARG A 78 17.31 6.20 -14.19
C ARG A 78 16.67 6.87 -15.40
N TYR A 79 16.42 6.12 -16.46
CA TYR A 79 15.72 6.55 -17.67
C TYR A 79 15.12 5.35 -18.39
N MET A 80 14.23 5.59 -19.35
CA MET A 80 13.64 4.55 -20.19
C MET A 80 14.69 3.94 -21.15
N THR A 81 15.05 2.67 -20.97
CA THR A 81 15.90 1.90 -21.90
C THR A 81 15.05 1.13 -22.92
N PRO A 82 15.62 0.65 -24.03
CA PRO A 82 14.90 -0.19 -24.99
C PRO A 82 14.27 -1.44 -24.36
N GLU A 83 14.97 -2.08 -23.41
CA GLU A 83 14.48 -3.26 -22.70
C GLU A 83 13.32 -2.89 -21.77
N ALA A 84 13.43 -1.80 -21.01
CA ALA A 84 12.35 -1.32 -20.15
C ALA A 84 11.09 -1.02 -20.98
N GLN A 85 11.26 -0.34 -22.12
CA GLN A 85 10.17 -0.01 -23.02
C GLN A 85 9.52 -1.25 -23.63
N HIS A 86 10.32 -2.23 -24.07
CA HIS A 86 9.81 -3.50 -24.57
C HIS A 86 8.88 -4.19 -23.56
N TRP A 87 9.29 -4.24 -22.28
CA TRP A 87 8.50 -4.88 -21.23
C TRP A 87 7.25 -4.10 -20.85
N TYR A 88 7.30 -2.76 -20.82
CA TYR A 88 6.08 -1.97 -20.70
C TYR A 88 5.12 -2.20 -21.86
N GLU A 89 5.61 -2.19 -23.11
CA GLU A 89 4.76 -2.42 -24.27
C GLU A 89 4.14 -3.82 -24.25
N SER A 90 4.89 -4.83 -23.80
CA SER A 90 4.39 -6.20 -23.63
C SER A 90 3.29 -6.30 -22.57
N ALA A 91 3.44 -5.59 -21.45
CA ALA A 91 2.41 -5.50 -20.43
C ALA A 91 1.18 -4.70 -20.93
N ALA A 92 1.42 -3.61 -21.66
CA ALA A 92 0.39 -2.75 -22.23
C ALA A 92 -0.46 -3.46 -23.30
N GLU A 93 0.13 -4.36 -24.10
CA GLU A 93 -0.60 -5.22 -25.04
C GLU A 93 -1.63 -6.13 -24.34
N LYS A 94 -1.40 -6.45 -23.07
CA LYS A 94 -2.33 -7.17 -22.20
C LYS A 94 -3.19 -6.23 -21.34
N ASN A 95 -3.29 -4.96 -21.72
CA ASN A 95 -4.03 -3.90 -21.04
C ASN A 95 -3.57 -3.60 -19.60
N ASN A 96 -2.29 -3.82 -19.27
CA ASN A 96 -1.75 -3.33 -17.99
C ASN A 96 -1.79 -1.79 -17.99
N ILE A 97 -2.69 -1.23 -17.17
CA ILE A 97 -2.93 0.22 -17.17
C ILE A 97 -1.73 1.02 -16.66
N TYR A 98 -0.97 0.48 -15.72
CA TYR A 98 0.22 1.16 -15.18
C TYR A 98 1.31 1.26 -16.24
N ALA A 99 1.55 0.19 -17.01
CA ALA A 99 2.47 0.20 -18.15
C ALA A 99 2.04 1.23 -19.20
N ILE A 100 0.75 1.28 -19.53
CA ILE A 100 0.19 2.25 -20.48
C ILE A 100 0.43 3.70 -19.98
N ILE A 101 0.18 3.97 -18.70
CA ILE A 101 0.42 5.30 -18.10
C ILE A 101 1.91 5.65 -18.13
N GLN A 102 2.81 4.71 -17.81
CA GLN A 102 4.26 4.96 -17.87
C GLN A 102 4.72 5.27 -19.30
N LEU A 103 4.24 4.55 -20.30
CA LEU A 103 4.54 4.82 -21.72
C LEU A 103 3.97 6.18 -22.17
N ALA A 104 2.77 6.55 -21.70
CA ALA A 104 2.17 7.85 -21.97
C ALA A 104 2.98 9.02 -21.38
N ARG A 105 3.66 8.78 -20.26
CA ARG A 105 4.52 9.76 -19.56
C ARG A 105 5.95 9.85 -20.12
N ALA A 106 6.29 9.11 -21.19
CA ALA A 106 7.65 9.06 -21.73
C ALA A 106 8.29 10.43 -22.03
N LYS A 107 7.49 11.47 -22.34
CA LYS A 107 8.00 12.84 -22.55
C LYS A 107 8.64 13.47 -21.30
N ASN A 108 8.27 13.02 -20.11
CA ASN A 108 8.79 13.52 -18.83
C ASN A 108 10.02 12.74 -18.37
N ASP A 109 10.28 11.58 -18.96
CA ASP A 109 11.44 10.76 -18.63
C ASP A 109 12.75 11.47 -19.02
N LEU A 110 13.83 11.14 -18.32
CA LEU A 110 15.15 11.69 -18.60
C LEU A 110 15.61 11.37 -20.03
N CYS A 111 15.18 10.24 -20.62
CA CYS A 111 15.53 9.89 -21.99
C CYS A 111 15.12 10.98 -23.00
N ALA A 112 14.01 11.67 -22.74
CA ALA A 112 13.50 12.71 -23.62
C ALA A 112 14.35 13.97 -23.53
N LYS A 113 14.86 14.27 -22.33
CA LYS A 113 15.74 15.42 -22.06
C LYS A 113 17.12 15.24 -22.68
N ILE A 114 17.63 14.01 -22.72
CA ILE A 114 18.95 13.69 -23.31
C ILE A 114 18.86 13.21 -24.77
N GLY A 115 17.65 13.12 -25.34
CA GLY A 115 17.42 12.80 -26.75
C GLY A 115 17.70 11.35 -27.14
N ASN A 116 17.58 10.39 -26.21
CA ASN A 116 17.90 8.98 -26.44
C ASN A 116 16.74 8.01 -26.15
N CYS A 117 15.49 8.49 -26.14
CA CYS A 117 14.36 7.59 -25.90
C CYS A 117 14.26 6.48 -26.97
N PRO A 118 13.87 5.26 -26.57
CA PRO A 118 13.69 4.16 -27.51
C PRO A 118 12.48 4.41 -28.44
N PRO A 119 12.48 3.82 -29.65
CA PRO A 119 11.33 3.90 -30.56
C PRO A 119 10.12 3.17 -29.95
N SER A 120 8.97 3.84 -29.87
CA SER A 120 7.74 3.24 -29.32
C SER A 120 6.75 2.84 -30.42
N LYS A 121 5.99 1.76 -30.16
CA LYS A 121 4.88 1.30 -31.01
C LYS A 121 3.75 2.31 -31.17
N LYS A 122 3.58 3.20 -30.19
CA LYS A 122 2.60 4.30 -30.21
C LYS A 122 3.26 5.57 -29.70
N THR A 123 2.77 6.71 -30.17
CA THR A 123 3.15 8.00 -29.59
C THR A 123 2.63 8.11 -28.15
N PRO A 124 3.25 8.94 -27.30
CA PRO A 124 2.74 9.20 -25.96
C PRO A 124 1.27 9.66 -25.93
N ALA A 125 0.82 10.40 -26.95
CA ALA A 125 -0.57 10.84 -27.07
C ALA A 125 -1.55 9.69 -27.31
N GLU A 126 -1.17 8.73 -28.17
CA GLU A 126 -1.97 7.52 -28.41
C GLU A 126 -2.00 6.60 -27.18
N TRP A 127 -0.91 6.53 -26.40
CA TRP A 127 -0.92 5.84 -25.11
C TRP A 127 -1.86 6.51 -24.10
N PHE A 128 -1.87 7.86 -24.04
CA PHE A 128 -2.84 8.60 -23.22
C PHE A 128 -4.29 8.37 -23.66
N GLU A 129 -4.56 8.33 -24.96
CA GLU A 129 -5.89 8.03 -25.48
C GLU A 129 -6.35 6.63 -25.06
N LEU A 130 -5.46 5.63 -25.17
CA LEU A 130 -5.74 4.26 -24.71
C LEU A 130 -5.99 4.21 -23.20
N ALA A 131 -5.17 4.90 -22.39
CA ALA A 131 -5.36 4.98 -20.94
C ALA A 131 -6.75 5.53 -20.60
N ASN A 132 -7.11 6.67 -21.19
CA ASN A 132 -8.42 7.30 -20.98
C ASN A 132 -9.56 6.38 -21.41
N LYS A 133 -9.44 5.71 -22.56
CA LYS A 133 -10.46 4.76 -23.06
C LYS A 133 -10.73 3.63 -22.07
N LEU A 134 -9.69 3.13 -21.39
CA LEU A 134 -9.81 2.02 -20.42
C LEU A 134 -10.31 2.48 -19.04
N VAL A 135 -9.89 3.67 -18.59
CA VAL A 135 -10.10 4.13 -17.21
C VAL A 135 -11.33 5.01 -17.06
N LEU A 136 -11.59 5.92 -18.01
CA LEU A 136 -12.65 6.92 -17.87
C LEU A 136 -14.04 6.32 -17.64
N PRO A 137 -14.48 5.25 -18.35
CA PRO A 137 -15.81 4.67 -18.10
C PRO A 137 -15.96 4.12 -16.68
N LYS A 138 -14.91 3.51 -16.13
CA LYS A 138 -14.92 2.99 -14.75
C LYS A 138 -14.91 4.13 -13.73
N ALA A 139 -14.11 5.16 -13.98
CA ALA A 139 -14.07 6.38 -13.17
C ALA A 139 -15.43 7.10 -13.15
N GLN A 140 -16.11 7.19 -14.30
CA GLN A 140 -17.48 7.75 -14.41
C GLN A 140 -18.52 6.95 -13.64
N ASN A 141 -18.32 5.63 -13.51
CA ASN A 141 -19.15 4.76 -12.66
C ASN A 141 -18.77 4.82 -11.17
N GLY A 142 -17.82 5.66 -10.78
CA GLY A 142 -17.43 5.88 -9.38
C GLY A 142 -16.42 4.88 -8.83
N ASP A 143 -15.75 4.09 -9.68
CA ASP A 143 -14.69 3.18 -9.24
C ASP A 143 -13.53 3.95 -8.58
N PRO A 144 -13.23 3.75 -7.28
CA PRO A 144 -12.28 4.58 -6.54
C PRO A 144 -10.86 4.56 -7.12
N GLU A 145 -10.39 3.40 -7.55
CA GLU A 145 -9.06 3.25 -8.17
C GLU A 145 -9.00 3.91 -9.54
N SER A 146 -10.02 3.73 -10.38
CA SER A 146 -10.07 4.38 -11.69
C SER A 146 -10.15 5.90 -11.57
N LEU A 147 -10.85 6.43 -10.56
CA LEU A 147 -10.83 7.86 -10.23
C LEU A 147 -9.40 8.32 -9.89
N TYR A 148 -8.64 7.54 -9.12
CA TYR A 148 -7.22 7.83 -8.84
C TYR A 148 -6.34 7.76 -10.09
N LEU A 149 -6.53 6.75 -10.94
CA LEU A 149 -5.81 6.64 -12.20
C LEU A 149 -6.12 7.80 -13.16
N MET A 150 -7.35 8.33 -13.15
CA MET A 150 -7.66 9.57 -13.88
C MET A 150 -6.89 10.77 -13.37
N TYR A 151 -6.65 10.88 -12.05
CA TYR A 151 -5.74 11.88 -11.50
C TYR A 151 -4.31 11.65 -12.00
N GLU A 152 -3.80 10.42 -12.01
CA GLU A 152 -2.47 10.12 -12.54
C GLU A 152 -2.35 10.45 -14.04
N ILE A 153 -3.41 10.22 -14.83
CA ILE A 153 -3.43 10.52 -16.26
C ILE A 153 -3.50 12.03 -16.54
N THR A 154 -4.35 12.77 -15.82
CA THR A 154 -4.70 14.16 -16.15
C THR A 154 -4.02 15.20 -15.27
N LEU A 155 -3.51 14.79 -14.11
CA LEU A 155 -3.08 15.64 -13.01
C LEU A 155 -4.17 16.61 -12.51
N ASN A 156 -5.44 16.36 -12.83
CA ASN A 156 -6.55 17.15 -12.33
C ASN A 156 -6.96 16.66 -10.93
N ARG A 157 -6.78 17.54 -9.94
CA ARG A 157 -7.07 17.31 -8.52
C ARG A 157 -8.52 16.95 -8.23
N GLU A 158 -9.48 17.35 -9.07
CA GLU A 158 -10.88 16.96 -8.90
C GLU A 158 -11.07 15.44 -8.96
N TRP A 159 -10.27 14.73 -9.75
CA TRP A 159 -10.29 13.27 -9.79
C TRP A 159 -9.72 12.65 -8.51
N LEU A 160 -8.67 13.25 -7.95
CA LEU A 160 -8.09 12.83 -6.68
C LEU A 160 -9.10 13.01 -5.55
N GLU A 161 -9.77 14.16 -5.48
CA GLU A 161 -10.82 14.44 -4.51
C GLU A 161 -11.98 13.46 -4.62
N LYS A 162 -12.45 13.16 -5.85
CA LYS A 162 -13.50 12.15 -6.08
C LYS A 162 -13.04 10.77 -5.60
N SER A 163 -11.83 10.36 -5.94
CA SER A 163 -11.26 9.07 -5.52
C SER A 163 -11.14 8.95 -4.00
N ALA A 164 -10.63 9.99 -3.34
CA ALA A 164 -10.48 10.01 -1.88
C ALA A 164 -11.84 9.95 -1.16
N ASN A 165 -12.84 10.68 -1.67
CA ASN A 165 -14.22 10.63 -1.17
C ASN A 165 -14.91 9.29 -1.46
N ALA A 166 -14.52 8.60 -2.53
CA ALA A 166 -14.97 7.24 -2.85
C ALA A 166 -14.26 6.16 -2.01
N GLY A 167 -13.33 6.53 -1.13
CA GLY A 167 -12.70 5.62 -0.18
C GLY A 167 -11.39 4.99 -0.64
N TYR A 168 -10.75 5.47 -1.73
CA TYR A 168 -9.49 4.90 -2.18
C TYR A 168 -8.34 5.31 -1.23
N PRO A 169 -7.68 4.36 -0.52
CA PRO A 169 -6.73 4.71 0.54
C PRO A 169 -5.53 5.51 0.03
N THR A 170 -5.00 5.17 -1.15
CA THR A 170 -3.89 5.91 -1.76
C THR A 170 -4.29 7.34 -2.13
N ALA A 171 -5.51 7.57 -2.62
CA ALA A 171 -5.98 8.93 -2.90
C ALA A 171 -6.15 9.76 -1.61
N GLN A 172 -6.69 9.15 -0.55
CA GLN A 172 -6.79 9.80 0.76
C GLN A 172 -5.42 10.18 1.33
N TYR A 173 -4.41 9.32 1.17
CA TYR A 173 -3.03 9.65 1.52
C TYR A 173 -2.51 10.86 0.74
N TRP A 174 -2.70 10.88 -0.59
CA TRP A 174 -2.26 12.00 -1.42
C TRP A 174 -3.02 13.30 -1.15
N MET A 175 -4.28 13.24 -0.71
CA MET A 175 -4.99 14.40 -0.17
C MET A 175 -4.29 14.96 1.08
N ALA A 176 -3.92 14.09 2.03
CA ALA A 176 -3.18 14.53 3.22
C ALA A 176 -1.80 15.13 2.88
N VAL A 177 -1.05 14.49 1.97
CA VAL A 177 0.28 14.95 1.56
C VAL A 177 0.21 16.31 0.86
N SER A 178 -0.72 16.48 -0.08
CA SER A 178 -0.89 17.75 -0.80
C SER A 178 -1.31 18.89 0.13
N GLU A 179 -2.26 18.64 1.04
CA GLU A 179 -2.67 19.62 2.04
C GLU A 179 -1.53 19.98 3.01
N ARG A 180 -0.68 19.03 3.42
CA ARG A 180 0.53 19.33 4.20
C ARG A 180 1.52 20.22 3.44
N GLN A 181 1.62 20.04 2.13
CA GLN A 181 2.53 20.80 1.25
C GLN A 181 1.99 22.20 0.88
N GLY A 182 0.81 22.57 1.39
CA GLY A 182 0.24 23.91 1.24
C GLY A 182 -0.93 24.00 0.25
N GLU A 183 -1.30 22.92 -0.44
CA GLU A 183 -2.46 22.93 -1.33
C GLU A 183 -3.77 23.13 -0.56
N GLY A 184 -4.76 23.72 -1.22
CA GLY A 184 -6.07 24.03 -0.61
C GLY A 184 -6.09 25.34 0.18
N PHE A 185 -7.30 25.82 0.46
CA PHE A 185 -7.56 27.12 1.05
C PHE A 185 -8.06 26.99 2.49
N PHE A 186 -7.16 27.24 3.45
CA PHE A 186 -7.43 27.12 4.89
C PHE A 186 -7.21 28.46 5.58
N LEU A 187 -8.28 29.24 5.73
CA LEU A 187 -8.22 30.57 6.36
C LEU A 187 -8.14 30.54 7.89
N ILE A 188 -8.60 29.46 8.51
CA ILE A 188 -8.66 29.32 9.96
C ILE A 188 -7.48 28.45 10.40
N PRO A 189 -6.60 28.95 11.30
CA PRO A 189 -5.51 28.16 11.87
C PRO A 189 -6.02 26.83 12.47
N GLY A 190 -5.29 25.73 12.27
CA GLY A 190 -5.69 24.41 12.76
C GLY A 190 -6.61 23.61 11.83
N LYS A 191 -7.28 24.25 10.85
CA LYS A 191 -8.18 23.53 9.92
C LYS A 191 -7.42 22.65 8.92
N ARG A 192 -6.23 23.08 8.52
CA ARG A 192 -5.37 22.30 7.62
C ARG A 192 -4.92 21.04 8.33
N GLU A 193 -4.41 21.17 9.55
CA GLU A 193 -3.95 20.09 10.40
C GLU A 193 -5.08 19.08 10.69
N ALA A 194 -6.29 19.57 11.00
CA ALA A 194 -7.46 18.71 11.20
C ALA A 194 -7.88 17.95 9.93
N SER A 195 -7.79 18.58 8.76
CA SER A 195 -8.10 17.95 7.46
C SER A 195 -7.08 16.87 7.11
N VAL A 196 -5.80 17.19 7.24
CA VAL A 196 -4.68 16.24 7.08
C VAL A 196 -4.84 15.04 8.01
N LYS A 197 -5.14 15.28 9.29
CA LYS A 197 -5.40 14.22 10.28
C LYS A 197 -6.53 13.30 9.82
N LYS A 198 -7.66 13.87 9.38
CA LYS A 198 -8.81 13.11 8.88
C LYS A 198 -8.44 12.24 7.69
N TRP A 199 -7.72 12.78 6.71
CA TRP A 199 -7.33 12.04 5.53
C TRP A 199 -6.38 10.88 5.83
N LEU A 200 -5.40 11.10 6.72
CA LEU A 200 -4.50 10.04 7.14
C LEU A 200 -5.21 8.95 7.92
N LEU A 201 -6.14 9.31 8.82
CA LEU A 201 -6.93 8.33 9.53
C LEU A 201 -7.74 7.45 8.56
N LEU A 202 -8.48 8.07 7.63
CA LEU A 202 -9.26 7.33 6.61
C LEU A 202 -8.38 6.41 5.76
N SER A 203 -7.22 6.90 5.32
CA SER A 203 -6.28 6.10 4.53
C SER A 203 -5.67 4.94 5.33
N SER A 204 -5.41 5.17 6.62
CA SER A 204 -4.92 4.15 7.56
C SER A 204 -5.99 3.08 7.81
N GLU A 205 -7.24 3.46 8.01
CA GLU A 205 -8.40 2.55 8.11
C GLU A 205 -8.62 1.76 6.82
N GLY A 206 -8.29 2.38 5.67
CA GLY A 206 -8.23 1.73 4.37
C GLY A 206 -7.03 0.78 4.16
N GLY A 207 -6.16 0.61 5.16
CA GLY A 207 -5.05 -0.34 5.12
C GLY A 207 -3.77 0.19 4.47
N TYR A 208 -3.62 1.50 4.24
CA TYR A 208 -2.44 2.04 3.56
C TYR A 208 -1.26 2.28 4.53
N PRO A 209 -0.14 1.55 4.42
CA PRO A 209 0.91 1.57 5.45
C PRO A 209 1.63 2.91 5.59
N LYS A 210 1.84 3.62 4.47
CA LYS A 210 2.44 4.97 4.50
C LYS A 210 1.57 5.96 5.28
N ALA A 211 0.24 5.85 5.15
CA ALA A 211 -0.66 6.69 5.92
C ALA A 211 -0.63 6.35 7.41
N MET A 212 -0.59 5.06 7.76
CA MET A 212 -0.46 4.63 9.16
C MET A 212 0.81 5.22 9.78
N MET A 213 1.94 5.12 9.08
CA MET A 213 3.23 5.66 9.51
C MET A 213 3.21 7.19 9.67
N ASP A 214 2.62 7.90 8.71
CA ASP A 214 2.48 9.37 8.76
C ASP A 214 1.47 9.84 9.82
N TYR A 215 0.53 8.98 10.21
CA TYR A 215 -0.45 9.22 11.27
C TYR A 215 0.18 9.07 12.67
N LEU A 216 1.20 8.20 12.83
CA LEU A 216 1.91 8.03 14.10
C LEU A 216 2.47 9.34 14.64
N GLN A 217 2.99 10.21 13.77
CA GLN A 217 3.51 11.53 14.16
C GLN A 217 2.43 12.40 14.81
N ILE A 218 1.21 12.40 14.24
CA ILE A 218 0.09 13.18 14.78
C ILE A 218 -0.30 12.64 16.16
N LEU A 219 -0.40 11.31 16.30
CA LEU A 219 -0.73 10.67 17.57
C LEU A 219 0.32 10.96 18.65
N PHE A 220 1.60 11.00 18.26
CA PHE A 220 2.69 11.36 19.16
C PHE A 220 2.57 12.80 19.66
N GLU A 221 2.31 13.76 18.76
CA GLU A 221 2.13 15.17 19.10
C GLU A 221 0.92 15.42 20.00
N GLU A 222 -0.15 14.66 19.80
CA GLU A 222 -1.35 14.70 20.64
C GLU A 222 -1.19 13.96 21.97
N GLY A 223 -0.11 13.20 22.16
CA GLY A 223 0.12 12.36 23.33
C GLY A 223 -0.78 11.13 23.39
N ASP A 224 -1.42 10.73 22.28
CA ASP A 224 -2.22 9.51 22.19
C ASP A 224 -1.33 8.28 22.01
N VAL A 225 -0.72 7.86 23.12
CA VAL A 225 0.16 6.68 23.17
C VAL A 225 -0.61 5.38 22.88
N VAL A 226 -1.91 5.33 23.19
CA VAL A 226 -2.72 4.12 22.93
C VAL A 226 -2.96 3.97 21.43
N GLY A 227 -3.41 5.02 20.77
CA GLY A 227 -3.57 5.06 19.32
C GLY A 227 -2.25 4.82 18.59
N LEU A 228 -1.16 5.44 19.04
CA LEU A 228 0.15 5.28 18.42
C LEU A 228 0.60 3.81 18.42
N ARG A 229 0.45 3.13 19.56
CA ARG A 229 0.80 1.71 19.67
C ARG A 229 -0.07 0.82 18.78
N HIS A 230 -1.37 1.11 18.72
CA HIS A 230 -2.30 0.38 17.86
C HIS A 230 -1.89 0.48 16.39
N TRP A 231 -1.75 1.70 15.87
CA TRP A 231 -1.43 1.92 14.46
C TRP A 231 -0.03 1.44 14.07
N LEU A 232 0.95 1.54 14.98
CA LEU A 232 2.29 1.01 14.72
C LEU A 232 2.28 -0.52 14.59
N GLU A 233 1.54 -1.22 15.45
CA GLU A 233 1.39 -2.67 15.34
C GLU A 233 0.61 -3.07 14.07
N THR A 234 -0.45 -2.33 13.73
CA THR A 234 -1.19 -2.53 12.48
C THR A 234 -0.30 -2.34 11.25
N ALA A 235 0.50 -1.27 11.21
CA ALA A 235 1.44 -1.04 10.12
C ALA A 235 2.55 -2.11 10.05
N ALA A 236 3.04 -2.58 11.20
CA ALA A 236 4.02 -3.66 11.23
C ALA A 236 3.44 -4.97 10.63
N ALA A 237 2.15 -5.24 10.87
CA ALA A 237 1.46 -6.40 10.33
C ALA A 237 1.27 -6.36 8.80
N THR A 238 1.39 -5.20 8.16
CA THR A 238 1.32 -5.10 6.68
C THR A 238 2.63 -5.47 5.99
N GLY A 239 3.71 -5.73 6.74
CA GLY A 239 5.04 -5.93 6.18
C GLY A 239 5.82 -4.64 5.94
N ASP A 240 5.32 -3.48 6.40
CA ASP A 240 6.06 -2.22 6.25
C ASP A 240 7.36 -2.28 7.03
N GLN A 241 8.46 -2.14 6.31
CA GLN A 241 9.79 -2.27 6.87
C GLN A 241 9.97 -1.30 8.05
N ALA A 242 9.59 -0.03 7.87
CA ALA A 242 9.83 1.01 8.85
C ALA A 242 8.98 0.74 10.10
N ALA A 243 7.72 0.37 9.93
CA ALA A 243 6.82 -0.05 11.00
C ALA A 243 7.35 -1.25 11.78
N ILE A 244 7.78 -2.32 11.09
CA ILE A 244 8.37 -3.51 11.73
C ILE A 244 9.62 -3.14 12.54
N SER A 245 10.48 -2.28 12.00
CA SER A 245 11.70 -1.84 12.68
C SER A 245 11.42 -0.99 13.91
N ASN A 246 10.42 -0.10 13.83
CA ASN A 246 9.99 0.75 14.94
C ASN A 246 9.31 -0.09 16.02
N TYR A 247 8.38 -0.95 15.63
CA TYR A 247 7.65 -1.84 16.54
C TYR A 247 8.61 -2.76 17.29
N GLY A 248 9.50 -3.45 16.57
CA GLY A 248 10.52 -4.32 17.16
C GLY A 248 11.45 -3.59 18.13
N ALA A 249 11.88 -2.37 17.81
CA ALA A 249 12.72 -1.57 18.70
C ALA A 249 11.97 -1.13 19.96
N TYR A 250 10.72 -0.70 19.82
CA TYR A 250 9.94 -0.23 20.96
C TYR A 250 9.55 -1.35 21.92
N ILE A 251 9.15 -2.53 21.44
CA ILE A 251 8.84 -3.67 22.34
C ILE A 251 10.10 -4.25 22.97
N ALA A 252 11.26 -4.13 22.34
CA ALA A 252 12.55 -4.53 22.92
C ALA A 252 13.18 -3.45 23.83
N HIS A 253 12.49 -2.33 24.07
CA HIS A 253 12.97 -1.21 24.88
C HIS A 253 14.30 -0.63 24.38
N THR A 254 14.41 -0.40 23.08
CA THR A 254 15.57 0.20 22.41
C THR A 254 15.18 1.34 21.44
N PRO A 255 14.41 2.36 21.86
CA PRO A 255 14.26 2.81 23.26
C PRO A 255 12.89 2.50 23.90
N ASP A 256 12.81 2.56 25.23
CA ASP A 256 11.53 2.55 25.96
C ASP A 256 10.97 3.99 26.08
N LYS A 257 9.98 4.32 25.24
CA LYS A 257 9.39 5.69 25.20
C LYS A 257 7.87 5.73 25.14
N ILE A 258 7.23 4.68 24.63
CA ILE A 258 5.79 4.66 24.36
C ILE A 258 5.07 3.57 25.17
N GLY A 259 5.71 3.05 26.23
CA GLY A 259 5.07 2.21 27.24
C GLY A 259 4.61 0.85 26.74
N TYR A 260 5.32 0.24 25.79
CA TYR A 260 5.09 -1.18 25.49
C TYR A 260 5.62 -2.06 26.64
N PRO A 261 4.96 -3.18 26.96
CA PRO A 261 5.58 -4.23 27.75
C PRO A 261 6.86 -4.73 27.07
N LEU A 262 7.88 -5.06 27.87
CA LEU A 262 9.13 -5.62 27.35
C LEU A 262 8.88 -6.99 26.70
N ASP A 263 9.24 -7.11 25.43
CA ASP A 263 9.23 -8.36 24.68
C ASP A 263 10.49 -8.46 23.81
N LEU A 264 11.58 -8.95 24.42
CA LEU A 264 12.85 -9.16 23.74
C LEU A 264 12.77 -10.24 22.67
N VAL A 265 11.94 -11.27 22.88
CA VAL A 265 11.81 -12.42 21.96
C VAL A 265 11.17 -11.96 20.66
N LYS A 266 10.00 -11.30 20.73
CA LYS A 266 9.32 -10.76 19.54
C LYS A 266 10.14 -9.63 18.92
N GLY A 267 10.72 -8.75 19.73
CA GLY A 267 11.57 -7.66 19.24
C GLY A 267 12.75 -8.17 18.40
N TYR A 268 13.51 -9.15 18.91
CA TYR A 268 14.61 -9.76 18.17
C TYR A 268 14.15 -10.58 16.97
N ALA A 269 12.98 -11.23 17.05
CA ALA A 269 12.38 -11.94 15.92
C ALA A 269 12.12 -11.00 14.74
N LEU A 270 11.55 -9.81 15.00
CA LEU A 270 11.30 -8.80 13.96
C LEU A 270 12.61 -8.28 13.35
N PHE A 271 13.65 -8.06 14.15
CA PHE A 271 14.98 -7.71 13.61
C PHE A 271 15.64 -8.87 12.85
N THR A 272 15.35 -10.12 13.21
CA THR A 272 15.79 -11.29 12.44
C THR A 272 15.16 -11.32 11.05
N LEU A 273 13.87 -10.98 10.94
CA LEU A 273 13.21 -10.84 9.64
C LEU A 273 13.83 -9.72 8.81
N LEU A 274 14.08 -8.55 9.42
CA LEU A 274 14.65 -7.41 8.72
C LEU A 274 16.03 -7.68 8.12
N LYS A 275 16.81 -8.64 8.65
CA LYS A 275 18.09 -9.07 8.05
C LYS A 275 17.93 -9.61 6.63
N GLU A 276 16.75 -10.09 6.25
CA GLU A 276 16.48 -10.53 4.89
C GLU A 276 16.64 -9.39 3.88
N LEU A 277 16.46 -8.12 4.29
CA LEU A 277 16.64 -6.97 3.41
C LEU A 277 18.11 -6.67 3.11
N GLU A 278 19.06 -7.28 3.83
CA GLU A 278 20.49 -6.97 3.74
C GLU A 278 20.70 -5.45 3.93
N ASP A 279 21.36 -4.77 2.98
CA ASP A 279 21.51 -3.31 3.00
C ASP A 279 20.54 -2.58 2.04
N SER A 280 19.48 -3.25 1.58
CA SER A 280 18.47 -2.63 0.71
C SER A 280 17.84 -1.42 1.40
N GLY A 281 17.76 -0.28 0.72
CA GLY A 281 17.28 0.97 1.33
C GLY A 281 18.20 1.55 2.41
N GLY A 282 19.44 1.05 2.56
CA GLY A 282 20.42 1.54 3.52
C GLY A 282 20.15 1.15 4.98
N ILE A 283 19.32 0.13 5.19
CA ILE A 283 18.90 -0.30 6.54
C ILE A 283 19.90 -1.23 7.24
N GLY A 284 20.81 -1.87 6.52
CA GLY A 284 21.58 -3.00 7.02
C GLY A 284 22.30 -2.69 8.33
N ARG A 285 23.02 -1.57 8.37
CA ARG A 285 23.73 -1.11 9.59
C ARG A 285 22.80 -0.81 10.76
N TYR A 286 21.61 -0.28 10.49
CA TYR A 286 20.63 -0.01 11.56
C TYR A 286 20.12 -1.32 12.16
N VAL A 287 19.78 -2.29 11.31
CA VAL A 287 19.30 -3.61 11.71
C VAL A 287 20.37 -4.39 12.46
N GLU A 288 21.62 -4.37 12.00
CA GLU A 288 22.74 -5.03 12.67
C GLU A 288 22.93 -4.49 14.09
N ARG A 289 23.15 -3.17 14.21
CA ARG A 289 23.35 -2.52 15.51
C ARG A 289 22.20 -2.75 16.47
N LYS A 290 20.94 -2.61 16.01
CA LYS A 290 19.78 -2.85 16.86
C LYS A 290 19.61 -4.32 17.23
N SER A 291 19.89 -5.24 16.31
CA SER A 291 19.89 -6.67 16.60
C SER A 291 20.89 -6.98 17.71
N GLU A 292 22.10 -6.42 17.67
CA GLU A 292 23.12 -6.60 18.73
C GLU A 292 22.66 -6.03 20.08
N GLU A 293 22.19 -4.76 20.11
CA GLU A 293 21.68 -4.11 21.33
C GLU A 293 20.57 -4.92 22.01
N ILE A 294 19.70 -5.58 21.23
CA ILE A 294 18.64 -6.45 21.75
C ILE A 294 19.23 -7.78 22.22
N ARG A 295 20.13 -8.38 21.42
CA ARG A 295 20.76 -9.68 21.72
C ARG A 295 21.53 -9.67 23.04
N GLU A 296 22.23 -8.58 23.33
CA GLU A 296 23.01 -8.42 24.58
C GLU A 296 22.15 -8.55 25.85
N LYS A 297 20.84 -8.33 25.73
CA LYS A 297 19.86 -8.44 26.82
C LYS A 297 19.19 -9.81 26.90
N MET A 298 19.50 -10.74 26.00
CA MET A 298 18.78 -12.00 25.84
C MET A 298 19.60 -13.21 26.31
N THR A 299 18.91 -14.24 26.80
CA THR A 299 19.48 -15.56 27.02
C THR A 299 19.53 -16.36 25.71
N SER A 300 20.33 -17.44 25.69
CA SER A 300 20.38 -18.36 24.54
C SER A 300 19.01 -18.96 24.20
N GLU A 301 18.21 -19.31 25.22
CA GLU A 301 16.84 -19.84 25.05
C GLU A 301 15.90 -18.80 24.42
N GLN A 302 15.99 -17.53 24.84
CA GLN A 302 15.20 -16.45 24.25
C GLN A 302 15.58 -16.21 22.78
N ILE A 303 16.88 -16.32 22.45
CA ILE A 303 17.36 -16.20 21.07
C ILE A 303 16.78 -17.36 20.23
N GLU A 304 16.86 -18.60 20.69
CA GLU A 304 16.30 -19.75 19.96
C GLU A 304 14.79 -19.57 19.71
N LYS A 305 14.02 -19.23 20.75
CA LYS A 305 12.58 -18.96 20.65
C LYS A 305 12.26 -17.83 19.68
N SER A 306 13.10 -16.79 19.62
CA SER A 306 12.88 -15.67 18.69
C SER A 306 12.98 -16.09 17.22
N LEU A 307 13.79 -17.10 16.90
CA LEU A 307 13.90 -17.64 15.54
C LEU A 307 12.62 -18.38 15.13
N GLU A 308 11.98 -19.09 16.06
CA GLU A 308 10.66 -19.71 15.84
C GLU A 308 9.59 -18.64 15.60
N VAL A 309 9.55 -17.60 16.45
CA VAL A 309 8.62 -16.47 16.28
C VAL A 309 8.82 -15.76 14.94
N ALA A 310 10.07 -15.57 14.50
CA ALA A 310 10.35 -14.98 13.19
C ALA A 310 9.82 -15.85 12.05
N LYS A 311 10.04 -17.17 12.13
CA LYS A 311 9.54 -18.13 11.14
C LYS A 311 8.00 -18.10 11.06
N ASP A 312 7.32 -18.09 12.20
CA ASP A 312 5.86 -18.07 12.27
C ASP A 312 5.30 -16.74 11.76
N TRP A 313 5.93 -15.61 12.11
CA TRP A 313 5.55 -14.29 11.60
C TRP A 313 5.64 -14.26 10.07
N LYS A 314 6.76 -14.74 9.49
CA LYS A 314 6.95 -14.81 8.04
C LYS A 314 5.93 -15.70 7.33
N ALA A 315 5.43 -16.74 8.00
CA ALA A 315 4.43 -17.64 7.44
C ALA A 315 3.00 -17.06 7.48
N THR A 316 2.75 -16.09 8.36
CA THR A 316 1.40 -15.57 8.66
C THR A 316 1.18 -14.13 8.21
N HIS A 317 2.24 -13.41 7.82
CA HIS A 317 2.19 -12.00 7.40
C HIS A 317 2.71 -11.82 5.97
N PRO A 318 2.34 -10.70 5.31
CA PRO A 318 2.93 -10.33 4.03
C PRO A 318 4.46 -10.18 4.09
N PRO A 319 5.16 -10.33 2.96
CA PRO A 319 6.59 -10.07 2.87
C PRO A 319 6.96 -8.63 3.27
N LEU A 320 8.20 -8.45 3.75
CA LEU A 320 8.77 -7.13 4.00
C LEU A 320 8.73 -6.28 2.72
N SER A 321 8.36 -5.00 2.87
CA SER A 321 8.23 -4.07 1.76
C SER A 321 8.61 -2.65 2.18
N PHE A 322 9.25 -1.93 1.27
CA PHE A 322 9.43 -0.46 1.35
C PHE A 322 8.23 0.30 0.75
N PHE A 323 7.21 -0.41 0.29
CA PHE A 323 6.04 0.12 -0.40
C PHE A 323 6.41 1.16 -1.46
N PRO A 324 7.30 0.84 -2.44
CA PRO A 324 7.57 1.78 -3.53
C PRO A 324 6.26 2.15 -4.24
N ASP A 325 6.13 3.40 -4.69
CA ASP A 325 4.94 3.80 -5.44
C ASP A 325 4.80 2.93 -6.69
N LYS A 326 3.57 2.47 -6.96
CA LYS A 326 3.32 1.58 -8.10
C LYS A 326 3.63 2.27 -9.42
N LEU A 327 3.38 3.58 -9.53
CA LEU A 327 3.81 4.43 -10.65
C LEU A 327 5.05 5.21 -10.23
N GLY A 328 6.23 4.82 -10.70
CA GLY A 328 7.42 5.62 -10.51
C GLY A 328 7.31 6.95 -11.25
N ARG A 329 7.59 8.06 -10.55
CA ARG A 329 7.73 9.38 -11.15
C ARG A 329 9.06 9.52 -11.92
#